data_AF-A0A9Q0QC81-F1
#
_entry.id   AF-A0A9Q0QC81-F1
#
_cell.length_a   1.000
_cell.length_b   1.000
_cell.length_c   1.000
_cell.angle_alpha   90.00
_cell.angle_beta   90.00
_cell.angle_gamma   90.00
#
_symmetry.space_group_name_H-M   'P 1'
#
loop_
_entity.id
_entity.type
_entity.pdbx_description
1 polymer ?
#
loop_
_entity_poly.entity_id
_entity_poly.type
_entity_poly.pdbx_seq_one_letter_code
_entity_poly.pdbx_strand_id
1 'polypeptide(L)'
;MLRYGMRRAGQLLAGKYKVNYKFAPFVSEFKDFVLDGCSSDPIEEFPSFDCHETDARLESADYATITPRQRSAMRRFRQRYMYYSYCYDALRYPVPLPECVLIPSEKERFRDTGRLKFGGSHQGGRRRSRRRGPGPSSSFYFRI
;
A
#
# COMPACT_ATOMS: atom_id res chain seq x y z
N MET A 1 -6.72 31.29 4.52
CA MET A 1 -6.51 29.83 4.48
C MET A 1 -6.00 29.44 3.09
N LEU A 2 -4.68 29.32 2.91
CA LEU A 2 -4.09 28.98 1.62
C LEU A 2 -4.11 27.46 1.43
N ARG A 3 -4.95 27.01 0.51
CA ARG A 3 -5.00 25.62 0.03
C ARG A 3 -3.79 25.35 -0.86
N TYR A 4 -2.75 24.72 -0.35
CA TYR A 4 -1.72 24.13 -1.21
C TYR A 4 -2.20 22.77 -1.69
N GLY A 5 -2.79 22.72 -2.88
CA GLY A 5 -3.06 21.47 -3.57
C GLY A 5 -1.75 20.75 -3.90
N MET A 6 -1.68 19.44 -3.62
CA MET A 6 -0.64 18.55 -4.15
C MET A 6 -0.65 18.64 -5.67
N ARG A 7 0.23 19.48 -6.23
CA ARG A 7 0.57 19.41 -7.66
C ARG A 7 1.12 18.02 -7.90
N ARG A 8 0.59 17.34 -8.93
CA ARG A 8 0.98 15.96 -9.33
C ARG A 8 2.49 15.79 -9.14
N ALA A 9 2.87 15.02 -8.12
CA ALA A 9 4.25 14.57 -8.01
C ALA A 9 4.51 13.73 -9.26
N GLY A 10 5.34 14.24 -10.17
CA GLY A 10 5.93 13.42 -11.20
C GLY A 10 6.54 12.20 -10.52
N GLN A 11 6.28 11.01 -11.07
CA GLN A 11 6.67 9.77 -10.44
C GLN A 11 8.18 9.80 -10.13
N LEU A 12 8.54 9.86 -8.85
CA LEU A 12 9.92 9.85 -8.40
C LEU A 12 10.50 8.47 -8.72
N LEU A 13 11.12 8.34 -9.87
CA LEU A 13 11.72 7.10 -10.34
C LEU A 13 12.93 6.75 -9.47
N ALA A 14 12.77 5.85 -8.50
CA ALA A 14 13.82 5.10 -7.79
C ALA A 14 15.24 5.74 -7.77
N GLY A 15 15.36 6.97 -7.25
CA GLY A 15 16.64 7.67 -7.10
C GLY A 15 17.14 8.50 -8.30
N LYS A 16 16.47 8.47 -9.45
CA LYS A 16 16.76 9.27 -10.66
C LYS A 16 16.54 10.77 -10.41
N TYR A 17 15.49 11.12 -9.70
CA TYR A 17 15.17 12.51 -9.36
C TYR A 17 15.56 12.77 -7.90
N LYS A 18 16.50 13.71 -7.71
CA LYS A 18 16.94 14.15 -6.39
C LYS A 18 15.99 15.23 -5.85
N VAL A 19 15.97 15.37 -4.53
CA VAL A 19 15.20 16.42 -3.86
C VAL A 19 15.70 17.78 -4.31
N ASN A 20 14.78 18.64 -4.76
CA ASN A 20 15.09 20.02 -5.08
C ASN A 20 14.69 20.93 -3.91
N TYR A 21 15.67 21.35 -3.12
CA TYR A 21 15.49 22.16 -1.92
C TYR A 21 14.96 23.57 -2.18
N LYS A 22 14.90 24.03 -3.44
CA LYS A 22 14.18 25.27 -3.80
C LYS A 22 12.68 25.22 -3.48
N PHE A 23 12.12 24.02 -3.33
CA PHE A 23 10.72 23.81 -2.96
C PHE A 23 10.51 23.56 -1.46
N ALA A 24 11.53 23.79 -0.63
CA ALA A 24 11.37 23.73 0.82
C ALA A 24 10.41 24.84 1.31
N PRO A 25 9.67 24.61 2.42
CA PRO A 25 9.66 23.41 3.25
C PRO A 25 8.78 22.27 2.69
N PHE A 26 9.20 21.02 2.91
CA PHE A 26 8.40 19.83 2.59
C PHE A 26 7.57 19.44 3.83
N VAL A 27 6.34 19.95 3.92
CA VAL A 27 5.47 19.78 5.10
C VAL A 27 4.55 18.58 4.93
N SER A 28 4.45 17.75 5.98
CA SER A 28 3.46 16.67 6.12
C SER A 28 2.62 16.90 7.37
N GLU A 29 1.30 16.80 7.24
CA GLU A 29 0.36 16.95 8.36
C GLU A 29 -0.20 15.58 8.75
N PHE A 30 -0.24 15.29 10.05
CA PHE A 30 -0.79 14.07 10.62
C PHE A 30 -1.84 14.43 11.68
N LYS A 31 -2.92 13.65 11.76
CA LYS A 31 -4.04 13.83 12.70
C LYS A 31 -4.57 12.45 13.12
N ASP A 32 -5.39 12.43 14.16
CA ASP A 32 -6.11 11.25 14.63
C ASP A 32 -5.18 10.07 15.03
N PHE A 33 -4.18 10.34 15.86
CA PHE A 33 -3.29 9.31 16.38
C PHE A 33 -4.06 8.38 17.32
N VAL A 34 -4.18 7.11 16.94
CA VAL A 34 -4.76 6.04 17.76
C VAL A 34 -3.65 5.07 18.13
N LEU A 35 -3.40 4.92 19.43
CA LEU A 35 -2.47 3.93 19.97
C LEU A 35 -3.28 2.91 20.76
N ASP A 36 -3.42 1.71 20.19
CA ASP A 36 -4.08 0.57 20.82
C ASP A 36 -3.14 -0.64 20.73
N GLY A 37 -2.56 -1.03 21.87
CA GLY A 37 -1.55 -2.09 21.95
C GLY A 37 -0.96 -2.20 23.36
N CYS A 38 -0.21 -3.27 23.60
CA CYS A 38 0.48 -3.47 24.87
C CYS A 38 1.78 -2.65 24.92
N SER A 39 1.97 -1.85 25.98
CA SER A 39 3.21 -1.10 26.19
C SER A 39 4.29 -2.03 26.73
N SER A 40 5.47 -2.04 26.11
CA SER A 40 6.64 -2.78 26.58
C SER A 40 7.76 -1.80 26.85
N ASP A 41 8.31 -1.80 28.06
CA ASP A 41 9.48 -0.99 28.39
C ASP A 41 10.74 -1.67 27.84
N PRO A 42 11.50 -1.03 26.94
CA PRO A 42 12.64 -1.64 26.26
C PRO A 42 13.89 -1.82 27.14
N ILE A 43 13.81 -1.41 28.41
CA ILE A 43 14.90 -1.50 29.40
C ILE A 43 14.81 -2.83 30.17
N GLU A 44 13.64 -3.48 30.20
CA GLU A 44 13.48 -4.75 30.88
C GLU A 44 13.83 -5.92 29.95
N GLU A 45 14.91 -6.63 30.28
CA GLU A 45 15.42 -7.80 29.54
C GLU A 45 14.43 -8.99 29.57
N PHE A 46 13.52 -8.98 30.55
CA PHE A 46 12.43 -9.94 30.71
C PHE A 46 11.15 -9.16 31.02
N PRO A 47 10.35 -8.79 30.01
CA PRO A 47 9.10 -8.08 30.27
C PRO A 47 8.19 -8.99 31.11
N SER A 48 7.91 -8.60 32.37
CA SER A 48 6.95 -9.29 33.24
C SER A 48 5.49 -8.90 32.91
N PHE A 49 5.24 -8.43 31.69
CA PHE A 49 3.95 -7.86 31.29
C PHE A 49 3.04 -8.92 30.68
N ASP A 50 1.94 -9.16 31.38
CA ASP A 50 0.86 -10.05 30.99
C ASP A 50 -0.02 -9.34 29.93
N CYS A 51 0.44 -9.33 28.67
CA CYS A 51 -0.33 -8.79 27.54
C CYS A 51 -1.45 -9.75 27.07
N HIS A 52 -1.72 -10.83 27.82
CA HIS A 52 -2.67 -11.85 27.40
C HIS A 52 -4.09 -11.31 27.24
N GLU A 53 -4.52 -10.33 28.05
CA GLU A 53 -5.83 -9.70 27.90
C GLU A 53 -5.92 -8.89 26.60
N THR A 54 -4.87 -8.12 26.27
CA THR A 54 -4.83 -7.37 25.02
C THR A 54 -4.78 -8.30 23.81
N ASP A 55 -4.03 -9.39 23.88
CA ASP A 55 -3.94 -10.38 22.81
C ASP A 55 -5.28 -11.11 22.63
N ALA A 56 -5.91 -11.56 23.71
CA ALA A 56 -7.24 -12.17 23.67
C ALA A 56 -8.28 -11.22 23.07
N ARG A 57 -8.22 -9.92 23.41
CA ARG A 57 -9.09 -8.91 22.81
C ARG A 57 -8.81 -8.75 21.31
N LEU A 58 -7.55 -8.69 20.89
CA LEU A 58 -7.18 -8.58 19.47
C LEU A 58 -7.58 -9.82 18.68
N GLU A 59 -7.42 -11.01 19.24
CA GLU A 59 -7.83 -12.29 18.63
C GLU A 59 -9.34 -12.43 18.52
N SER A 60 -10.09 -11.92 19.50
CA SER A 60 -11.56 -11.95 19.49
C SER A 60 -12.19 -10.85 18.62
N ALA A 61 -11.40 -9.89 18.14
CA ALA A 61 -11.92 -8.76 17.38
C ALA A 61 -12.39 -9.16 15.97
N ASP A 62 -13.38 -8.44 15.44
CA ASP A 62 -13.94 -8.67 14.09
C ASP A 62 -12.89 -8.54 12.97
N TYR A 63 -11.78 -7.84 13.24
CA TYR A 63 -10.68 -7.66 12.30
C TYR A 63 -9.55 -8.69 12.44
N ALA A 64 -9.60 -9.58 13.44
CA ALA A 64 -8.64 -10.66 13.63
C ALA A 64 -8.62 -11.61 12.42
N THR A 65 -9.79 -11.84 11.83
CA THR A 65 -9.94 -12.67 10.64
C THR A 65 -10.39 -11.84 9.43
N ILE A 66 -9.67 -11.97 8.32
CA ILE A 66 -10.08 -11.37 7.05
C ILE A 66 -11.35 -12.04 6.52
N THR A 67 -12.43 -11.26 6.42
CA THR A 67 -13.68 -11.70 5.79
C THR A 67 -13.49 -11.91 4.28
N PRO A 68 -14.31 -12.74 3.62
CA PRO A 68 -14.27 -12.91 2.16
C PRO A 68 -14.41 -11.59 1.39
N ARG A 69 -15.23 -10.67 1.91
CA ARG A 69 -15.44 -9.33 1.32
C ARG A 69 -14.16 -8.50 1.39
N GLN A 70 -13.50 -8.42 2.56
CA GLN A 70 -12.21 -7.72 2.73
C GLN A 70 -11.12 -8.35 1.86
N ARG A 71 -11.01 -9.68 1.83
CA ARG A 71 -10.07 -10.40 0.96
C ARG A 71 -10.25 -10.02 -0.51
N SER A 72 -11.49 -9.98 -0.98
CA SER A 72 -11.81 -9.56 -2.35
C SER A 72 -11.43 -8.10 -2.62
N ALA A 73 -11.61 -7.21 -1.64
CA ALA A 73 -11.26 -5.80 -1.74
C ALA A 73 -9.74 -5.60 -1.80
N MET A 74 -8.99 -6.28 -0.93
CA MET A 74 -7.53 -6.30 -0.95
C MET A 74 -6.99 -6.82 -2.28
N ARG A 75 -7.56 -7.92 -2.80
CA ARG A 75 -7.19 -8.44 -4.12
C ARG A 75 -7.42 -7.40 -5.21
N ARG A 76 -8.60 -6.76 -5.25
CA ARG A 76 -8.90 -5.70 -6.23
C ARG A 76 -8.02 -4.47 -6.10
N PHE A 77 -7.57 -4.13 -4.88
CA PHE A 77 -6.66 -3.03 -4.64
C PHE A 77 -5.26 -3.37 -5.16
N ARG A 78 -4.71 -4.52 -4.74
CA ARG A 78 -3.42 -5.04 -5.23
C ARG A 78 -3.38 -5.13 -6.74
N GLN A 79 -4.47 -5.60 -7.36
CA GLN A 79 -4.54 -5.72 -8.81
C GLN A 79 -4.45 -4.39 -9.57
N ARG A 80 -4.86 -3.28 -8.95
CA ARG A 80 -5.01 -1.98 -9.62
C ARG A 80 -3.96 -0.95 -9.24
N TYR A 81 -3.52 -0.97 -7.99
CA TYR A 81 -2.69 0.09 -7.40
C TYR A 81 -1.29 -0.38 -6.98
N MET A 82 -1.03 -1.69 -6.92
CA MET A 82 0.29 -2.21 -6.56
C MET A 82 1.25 -2.08 -7.75
N TYR A 83 2.34 -1.33 -7.56
CA TYR A 83 3.33 -1.08 -8.61
C TYR A 83 4.58 -1.97 -8.48
N TYR A 84 4.82 -2.54 -7.30
CA TYR A 84 5.98 -3.38 -6.97
C TYR A 84 5.58 -4.43 -5.95
N SER A 85 6.17 -5.63 -6.06
CA SER A 85 6.02 -6.71 -5.08
C SER A 85 7.30 -7.53 -5.01
N TYR A 86 7.88 -7.63 -3.81
CA TYR A 86 9.13 -8.35 -3.59
C TYR A 86 9.00 -9.86 -3.85
N CYS A 87 7.84 -10.47 -3.60
CA CYS A 87 7.62 -11.89 -3.89
C CYS A 87 7.75 -12.25 -5.38
N TYR A 88 7.63 -11.28 -6.28
CA TYR A 88 7.79 -11.48 -7.73
C TYR A 88 9.12 -10.92 -8.24
N ASP A 89 10.01 -10.48 -7.34
CA ASP A 89 11.33 -9.94 -7.67
C ASP A 89 12.37 -11.08 -7.70
N ALA A 90 12.41 -11.79 -8.83
CA ALA A 90 13.35 -12.87 -9.06
C ALA A 90 14.80 -12.39 -9.23
N LEU A 91 15.01 -11.11 -9.57
CA LEU A 91 16.33 -10.52 -9.68
C LEU A 91 16.97 -10.35 -8.29
N ARG A 92 16.17 -9.94 -7.30
CA ARG A 92 16.64 -9.82 -5.90
C ARG A 92 16.59 -11.14 -5.15
N TYR A 93 15.52 -11.92 -5.35
CA TYR A 93 15.28 -13.19 -4.67
C TYR A 93 15.10 -14.30 -5.71
N PRO A 94 16.19 -14.95 -6.14
CA PRO A 94 16.11 -16.05 -7.10
C PRO A 94 15.23 -17.21 -6.61
N VAL A 95 15.25 -17.45 -5.30
CA VAL A 95 14.36 -18.37 -4.60
C VAL A 95 13.32 -17.54 -3.82
N PRO A 96 12.01 -17.73 -4.07
CA PRO A 96 10.97 -17.06 -3.29
C PRO A 96 11.07 -17.38 -1.81
N LEU A 97 10.84 -16.37 -0.97
CA LEU A 97 10.82 -16.54 0.48
C LEU A 97 9.63 -17.41 0.91
N PRO A 98 9.73 -18.14 2.05
CA PRO A 98 8.74 -19.13 2.45
C PRO A 98 7.33 -18.56 2.71
N GLU A 99 7.21 -17.28 3.06
CA GLU A 99 5.93 -16.60 3.25
C GLU A 99 5.23 -16.22 1.94
N CYS A 100 5.93 -16.27 0.80
CA CYS A 100 5.39 -15.81 -0.46
C CYS A 100 4.44 -16.84 -1.10
N VAL A 101 3.17 -16.48 -1.19
CA VAL A 101 2.17 -17.21 -1.98
C VAL A 101 2.21 -16.72 -3.42
N LEU A 102 2.83 -17.50 -4.31
CA LEU A 102 2.93 -17.15 -5.73
C LEU A 102 1.64 -17.49 -6.48
N ILE A 103 0.94 -16.47 -6.95
CA ILE A 103 -0.24 -16.63 -7.79
C ILE A 103 0.19 -16.47 -9.26
N PRO A 104 0.05 -17.49 -10.12
CA PRO A 104 0.51 -17.44 -11.51
C PRO A 104 -0.07 -16.24 -12.30
N SER A 105 -1.37 -15.98 -12.16
CA SER A 105 -2.05 -14.86 -12.82
C SER A 105 -1.61 -13.48 -12.32
N GLU A 106 -1.05 -13.39 -11.11
CA GLU A 106 -0.42 -12.16 -10.65
C GLU A 106 1.01 -12.06 -11.20
N LYS A 107 1.78 -13.15 -11.14
CA LYS A 107 3.17 -13.21 -11.63
C LYS A 107 3.29 -12.75 -13.07
N GLU A 108 2.36 -13.11 -13.94
CA GLU A 108 2.33 -12.68 -15.35
C GLU A 108 2.35 -11.16 -15.53
N ARG A 109 1.80 -10.41 -14.56
CA ARG A 109 1.70 -8.94 -14.60
C ARG A 109 2.98 -8.25 -14.14
N PHE A 110 3.85 -8.95 -13.42
CA PHE A 110 5.13 -8.44 -12.95
C PHE A 110 6.27 -8.81 -13.89
N ARG A 111 7.28 -7.95 -13.94
CA ARG A 111 8.60 -8.26 -14.52
C ARG A 111 9.40 -9.06 -13.49
N ASP A 112 10.51 -9.64 -13.91
CA ASP A 112 11.44 -10.35 -13.01
C ASP A 112 12.06 -9.43 -11.94
N THR A 113 11.98 -8.11 -12.12
CA THR A 113 12.36 -7.09 -11.12
C THR A 113 11.26 -6.84 -10.08
N GLY A 114 10.17 -7.61 -10.06
CA GLY A 114 9.02 -7.41 -9.18
C GLY A 114 8.18 -6.16 -9.47
N ARG A 115 8.57 -5.35 -10.48
CA ARG A 115 7.82 -4.16 -10.92
C ARG A 115 6.70 -4.54 -11.88
N LEU A 116 5.57 -3.86 -11.79
CA LEU A 116 4.45 -4.06 -12.70
C LEU A 116 4.88 -3.76 -14.15
N LYS A 117 4.50 -4.63 -15.09
CA LYS A 117 4.64 -4.37 -16.52
C LYS A 117 3.73 -3.18 -16.88
N PHE A 118 4.32 -2.02 -17.18
CA PHE A 118 3.59 -0.86 -17.66
C PHE A 118 2.67 -1.26 -18.83
N GLY A 119 1.36 -1.04 -18.69
CA GLY A 119 0.32 -1.39 -19.68
C GLY A 119 -0.64 -2.53 -19.30
N GLY A 120 -0.42 -3.25 -18.19
CA GLY A 120 -1.14 -4.49 -17.86
C GLY A 120 -2.51 -4.38 -17.16
N SER A 121 -3.02 -3.19 -16.84
CA SER A 121 -4.34 -3.03 -16.20
C SER A 121 -5.41 -2.40 -17.10
N HIS A 122 -5.04 -1.87 -18.27
CA HIS A 122 -5.93 -1.08 -19.13
C HIS A 122 -6.26 -1.72 -20.48
N GLN A 123 -5.79 -2.93 -20.79
CA GLN A 123 -6.07 -3.60 -22.07
C GLN A 123 -7.34 -4.49 -22.05
N GLY A 124 -8.17 -4.39 -21.01
CA GLY A 124 -9.45 -5.09 -20.91
C GLY A 124 -10.63 -4.21 -21.32
N GLY A 125 -10.85 -4.04 -22.62
CA GLY A 125 -12.13 -3.55 -23.17
C GLY A 125 -12.04 -2.23 -23.94
N ARG A 126 -11.83 -2.34 -25.27
CA ARG A 126 -12.30 -1.32 -26.22
C ARG A 126 -13.83 -1.27 -26.16
N ARG A 127 -14.40 -0.58 -25.18
CA ARG A 127 -15.82 -0.19 -25.20
C ARG A 127 -15.90 1.19 -25.83
N ARG A 128 -16.70 1.22 -26.91
CA ARG A 128 -16.98 2.35 -27.79
C ARG A 128 -17.14 3.67 -27.04
N SER A 129 -16.51 4.70 -27.62
CA SER A 129 -16.75 6.12 -27.40
C SER A 129 -18.18 6.44 -26.94
N ARG A 130 -18.31 6.93 -25.71
CA ARG A 130 -19.37 7.86 -25.33
C ARG A 130 -18.72 9.00 -24.55
N ARG A 131 -18.71 10.18 -25.19
CA ARG A 131 -18.30 11.46 -24.63
C ARG A 131 -18.98 11.64 -23.27
N ARG A 132 -18.19 11.68 -22.19
CA ARG A 132 -18.61 12.20 -20.89
C ARG A 132 -17.66 13.33 -20.53
N GLY A 133 -18.24 14.50 -20.29
CA GLY A 133 -17.53 15.74 -19.98
C GLY A 133 -16.74 15.68 -18.67
N PRO A 134 -16.06 16.78 -18.31
CA PRO A 134 -15.17 16.83 -17.15
C PRO A 134 -15.96 16.57 -15.86
N GLY A 135 -15.73 15.40 -15.25
CA GLY A 135 -16.23 15.11 -13.91
C GLY A 135 -15.41 15.86 -12.86
N PRO A 136 -16.01 16.20 -11.70
CA PRO A 136 -15.35 16.97 -10.65
C PRO A 136 -14.12 16.24 -10.10
N SER A 137 -13.11 17.02 -9.72
CA SER A 137 -11.89 16.52 -9.09
C SER A 137 -12.23 15.73 -7.82
N SER A 138 -12.10 14.41 -7.89
CA SER A 138 -12.19 13.55 -6.72
C SER A 138 -10.96 13.82 -5.85
N SER A 139 -11.20 14.43 -4.69
CA SER A 139 -10.21 14.49 -3.62
C SER A 139 -10.09 13.07 -3.06
N PHE A 140 -9.03 12.35 -3.42
CA PHE A 140 -8.72 11.08 -2.81
C PHE A 140 -8.11 11.34 -1.45
N TYR A 141 -8.94 11.28 -0.41
CA TYR A 141 -8.45 11.13 0.95
C TYR A 141 -8.13 9.65 1.17
N PHE A 142 -6.86 9.35 1.34
CA PHE A 142 -6.44 8.08 1.95
C PHE A 142 -6.65 8.26 3.46
N ARG A 143 -7.76 7.75 3.98
CA ARG A 143 -7.94 7.56 5.41
C ARG A 143 -7.23 6.26 5.74
N ILE A 144 -6.11 6.35 6.44
CA ILE A 144 -5.47 5.19 7.08
C ILE A 144 -6.37 4.77 8.24
#